data_AF-A0A399ZDC1-F1
#
_entry.id   AF-A0A399ZDC1-F1
#
_cell.length_a   1.000
_cell.length_b   1.000
_cell.length_c   1.000
_cell.angle_alpha   90.00
_cell.angle_beta   90.00
_cell.angle_gamma   90.00
#
_symmetry.space_group_name_H-M   'P 1'
#
loop_
_entity.id
_entity.type
_entity.pdbx_description
1 polymer ?
#
loop_
_entity_poly.entity_id
_entity_poly.type
_entity_poly.pdbx_seq_one_letter_code
_entity_poly.pdbx_strand_id
1 'polypeptide(L)'
;MTAKVILNPYSNRWNSQARWPETQAALRAAGVEFESAVSERKGHVTDLAEEAARAGFSPIIVSGGDGTIGDAVNGLARAAQSSDAPIGPLGIMPTGSANDLVVNLGIPTDLTEAAQVIKAGKTRSIDLGKLNDRFFANNSAAGLEPYVTTKHEKIQNIKGLARYLIAAVQAIMDRPEWVGEVKWDGGEYNGPLTLVSIGNGPRTGGLFFMTPHAKLDDGKLTFA
;
A
#
# COMPACT_ATOMS: atom_id res chain seq x y z
N MET A 1 22.06 -1.18 -12.68
CA MET A 1 20.94 -0.24 -12.81
C MET A 1 20.87 0.55 -11.53
N THR A 2 20.73 1.88 -11.61
CA THR A 2 20.64 2.76 -10.45
C THR A 2 19.22 2.70 -9.89
N ALA A 3 19.07 2.66 -8.56
CA ALA A 3 17.75 2.72 -7.94
C ALA A 3 17.21 4.15 -7.93
N LYS A 4 15.89 4.32 -7.92
CA LYS A 4 15.24 5.62 -7.62
C LYS A 4 14.50 5.50 -6.31
N VAL A 5 14.80 6.37 -5.34
CA VAL A 5 14.09 6.44 -4.07
C VAL A 5 13.13 7.62 -4.08
N ILE A 6 11.84 7.37 -3.93
CA ILE A 6 10.77 8.38 -3.92
C ILE A 6 10.26 8.55 -2.49
N LEU A 7 10.41 9.74 -1.94
CA LEU A 7 9.86 10.11 -0.65
C LEU A 7 8.46 10.72 -0.81
N ASN A 8 7.49 10.24 -0.03
CA ASN A 8 6.28 10.99 0.23
C ASN A 8 6.41 11.73 1.58
N PRO A 9 6.66 13.06 1.58
CA PRO A 9 6.95 13.78 2.82
C PRO A 9 5.74 13.84 3.75
N TYR A 10 4.51 13.74 3.22
CA TYR A 10 3.26 13.82 3.98
C TYR A 10 2.89 12.51 4.70
N SER A 11 3.55 11.39 4.34
CA SER A 11 3.30 10.09 4.95
C SER A 11 3.51 10.10 6.45
N ASN A 12 2.61 9.42 7.17
CA ASN A 12 2.64 9.31 8.63
C ASN A 12 2.70 10.67 9.33
N ARG A 13 1.87 11.63 8.88
CA ARG A 13 1.81 13.01 9.42
C ARG A 13 3.20 13.68 9.43
N TRP A 14 3.86 13.72 8.27
CA TRP A 14 5.20 14.27 8.10
C TRP A 14 6.35 13.52 8.80
N ASN A 15 6.06 12.41 9.50
CA ASN A 15 7.10 11.60 10.10
C ASN A 15 8.01 10.94 9.04
N SER A 16 7.48 10.65 7.85
CA SER A 16 8.33 10.15 6.75
C SER A 16 9.38 11.17 6.32
N GLN A 17 9.03 12.47 6.29
CA GLN A 17 10.00 13.54 6.03
C GLN A 17 11.04 13.62 7.14
N ALA A 18 10.62 13.55 8.41
CA ALA A 18 11.54 13.60 9.55
C ALA A 18 12.55 12.44 9.53
N ARG A 19 12.11 11.25 9.11
CA ARG A 19 12.95 10.03 9.01
C ARG A 19 13.67 9.88 7.67
N TRP A 20 13.61 10.88 6.80
CA TRP A 20 14.26 10.84 5.50
C TRP A 20 15.79 10.72 5.60
N PRO A 21 16.49 11.47 6.48
CA PRO A 21 17.93 11.30 6.66
C PRO A 21 18.31 9.87 7.11
N GLU A 22 17.52 9.26 8.01
CA GLU A 22 17.71 7.87 8.44
C GLU A 22 17.54 6.89 7.29
N THR A 23 16.51 7.09 6.45
CA THR A 23 16.26 6.26 5.27
C THR A 23 17.43 6.31 4.30
N GLN A 24 17.93 7.52 3.99
CA GLN A 24 19.08 7.68 3.10
C GLN A 24 20.35 7.09 3.71
N ALA A 25 20.58 7.29 5.01
CA ALA A 25 21.73 6.74 5.71
C ALA A 25 21.71 5.20 5.68
N ALA A 26 20.57 4.58 5.96
CA ALA A 26 20.40 3.13 5.93
C ALA A 26 20.69 2.55 4.53
N LEU A 27 20.13 3.14 3.48
CA LEU A 27 20.36 2.70 2.09
C LEU A 27 21.84 2.84 1.68
N ARG A 28 22.47 3.97 2.02
CA ARG A 28 23.90 4.19 1.75
C ARG A 28 24.79 3.23 2.54
N ALA A 29 24.49 2.99 3.81
CA ALA A 29 25.23 2.05 4.65
C ALA A 29 25.10 0.60 4.15
N ALA A 30 23.95 0.24 3.56
CA ALA A 30 23.77 -1.03 2.87
C ALA A 30 24.46 -1.08 1.49
N GLY A 31 25.05 0.02 1.01
CA GLY A 31 25.70 0.09 -0.30
C GLY A 31 24.70 0.06 -1.47
N VAL A 32 23.51 0.65 -1.29
CA VAL A 32 22.55 0.89 -2.36
C VAL A 32 22.89 2.23 -3.03
N GLU A 33 23.17 2.19 -4.33
CA GLU A 33 23.33 3.39 -5.14
C GLU A 33 21.96 3.85 -5.65
N PHE A 34 21.61 5.10 -5.36
CA PHE A 34 20.30 5.64 -5.72
C PHE A 34 20.31 7.13 -6.01
N GLU A 35 19.34 7.53 -6.82
CA GLU A 35 18.88 8.92 -6.92
C GLU A 35 17.60 9.11 -6.10
N SER A 36 17.38 10.31 -5.59
CA SER A 36 16.19 10.62 -4.80
C SER A 36 15.24 11.59 -5.51
N ALA A 37 13.95 11.39 -5.34
CA ALA A 37 12.90 12.35 -5.67
C ALA A 37 11.96 12.54 -4.47
N VAL A 38 11.40 13.73 -4.32
CA VAL A 38 10.46 14.06 -3.24
C VAL A 38 9.13 14.47 -3.85
N SER A 39 8.06 13.81 -3.39
CA SER A 39 6.70 14.16 -3.78
C SER A 39 6.28 15.51 -3.20
N GLU A 40 5.47 16.26 -3.94
CA GLU A 40 5.10 17.65 -3.62
C GLU A 40 3.58 17.83 -3.49
N ARG A 41 2.82 16.85 -3.98
CA ARG A 41 1.36 16.87 -4.04
C ARG A 41 0.81 15.46 -4.08
N LYS A 42 -0.48 15.32 -3.80
CA LYS A 42 -1.22 14.07 -3.98
C LYS A 42 -1.07 13.57 -5.43
N GLY A 43 -0.77 12.28 -5.60
CA GLY A 43 -0.56 11.67 -6.92
C GLY A 43 0.84 11.85 -7.51
N HIS A 44 1.69 12.74 -6.98
CA HIS A 44 3.02 12.96 -7.56
C HIS A 44 3.94 11.74 -7.45
N VAL A 45 3.75 10.88 -6.45
CA VAL A 45 4.49 9.61 -6.34
C VAL A 45 4.23 8.71 -7.54
N THR A 46 3.00 8.69 -8.06
CA THR A 46 2.63 7.95 -9.27
C THR A 46 3.40 8.46 -10.47
N ASP A 47 3.40 9.78 -10.68
CA ASP A 47 4.09 10.43 -11.80
C ASP A 47 5.61 10.15 -11.73
N LEU A 48 6.22 10.34 -10.55
CA LEU A 48 7.65 10.10 -10.32
C LEU A 48 8.05 8.63 -10.53
N ALA A 49 7.20 7.68 -10.11
CA ALA A 49 7.47 6.26 -10.28
C ALA A 49 7.38 5.85 -11.75
N GLU A 50 6.39 6.37 -12.48
CA GLU A 50 6.25 6.14 -13.91
C GLU A 50 7.46 6.70 -14.68
N GLU A 51 7.83 7.95 -14.45
CA GLU A 51 8.96 8.61 -15.09
C GLU A 51 10.27 7.86 -14.82
N ALA A 52 10.53 7.49 -13.57
CA ALA A 52 11.73 6.77 -13.19
C ALA A 52 11.80 5.37 -13.84
N ALA A 53 10.69 4.64 -13.89
CA ALA A 53 10.66 3.34 -14.55
C ALA A 53 10.90 3.46 -16.07
N ARG A 54 10.28 4.44 -16.74
CA ARG A 54 10.52 4.72 -18.17
C ARG A 54 11.96 5.16 -18.45
N ALA A 55 12.61 5.84 -17.49
CA ALA A 55 14.01 6.22 -17.57
C ALA A 55 14.99 5.08 -17.24
N GLY A 56 14.50 3.87 -16.94
CA GLY A 56 15.33 2.68 -16.70
C GLY A 56 15.87 2.52 -15.28
N PHE A 57 15.35 3.28 -14.30
CA PHE A 57 15.69 3.06 -12.89
C PHE A 57 15.11 1.74 -12.39
N SER A 58 15.92 0.97 -11.66
CA SER A 58 15.51 -0.30 -11.07
C SER A 58 16.41 -0.69 -9.91
N PRO A 59 15.87 -1.00 -8.71
CA PRO A 59 14.44 -0.92 -8.36
C PRO A 59 13.94 0.53 -8.19
N ILE A 60 12.61 0.70 -8.26
CA ILE A 60 11.95 1.87 -7.69
C ILE A 60 11.75 1.58 -6.20
N ILE A 61 12.17 2.48 -5.33
CA ILE A 61 12.09 2.35 -3.87
C ILE A 61 11.19 3.47 -3.35
N VAL A 62 10.23 3.17 -2.48
CA VAL A 62 9.41 4.20 -1.84
C VAL A 62 9.73 4.35 -0.36
N SER A 63 9.72 5.58 0.13
CA SER A 63 9.70 5.92 1.56
C SER A 63 8.34 6.53 1.89
N GLY A 64 7.49 5.74 2.55
CA GLY A 64 6.16 6.15 2.96
C GLY A 64 5.33 4.99 3.52
N GLY A 65 4.00 5.17 3.56
CA GLY A 65 3.05 4.12 3.95
C GLY A 65 2.31 3.49 2.77
N ASP A 66 1.23 2.76 3.06
CA ASP A 66 0.45 1.99 2.08
C ASP A 66 -0.07 2.83 0.92
N GLY A 67 -0.46 4.09 1.17
CA GLY A 67 -0.85 5.02 0.09
C GLY A 67 0.30 5.35 -0.87
N THR A 68 1.51 5.53 -0.36
CA THR A 68 2.72 5.78 -1.18
C THR A 68 3.08 4.54 -1.99
N ILE A 69 2.98 3.36 -1.38
CA ILE A 69 3.17 2.08 -2.05
C ILE A 69 2.15 1.94 -3.19
N GLY A 70 0.87 2.20 -2.92
CA GLY A 70 -0.19 2.16 -3.92
C GLY A 70 0.04 3.15 -5.07
N ASP A 71 0.44 4.38 -4.78
CA ASP A 71 0.76 5.37 -5.81
C ASP A 71 1.92 4.91 -6.70
N ALA A 72 2.98 4.32 -6.11
CA ALA A 72 4.12 3.81 -6.88
C ALA A 72 3.77 2.57 -7.70
N VAL A 73 2.97 1.65 -7.17
CA VAL A 73 2.44 0.50 -7.92
C VAL A 73 1.68 0.98 -9.16
N ASN A 74 0.82 2.00 -9.02
CA ASN A 74 0.10 2.55 -10.16
C ASN A 74 1.04 3.25 -11.17
N GLY A 75 2.10 3.92 -10.71
CA GLY A 75 3.09 4.54 -11.61
C GLY A 75 3.88 3.51 -12.40
N LEU A 76 4.36 2.46 -11.72
CA LEU A 76 5.01 1.31 -12.35
C LEU A 76 4.07 0.61 -13.35
N ALA A 77 2.81 0.41 -13.01
CA ALA A 77 1.82 -0.18 -13.91
C ALA A 77 1.54 0.67 -15.16
N ARG A 78 1.59 2.01 -15.05
CA ARG A 78 1.49 2.89 -16.23
C ARG A 78 2.74 2.82 -17.12
N ALA A 79 3.92 2.64 -16.51
CA ALA A 79 5.17 2.47 -17.25
C ALA A 79 5.25 1.11 -17.96
N ALA A 80 4.61 0.08 -17.42
CA ALA A 80 4.56 -1.25 -18.01
C ALA A 80 3.85 -1.24 -19.37
N GLN A 81 4.41 -1.99 -20.33
CA GLN A 81 3.91 -2.04 -21.71
C GLN A 81 2.79 -3.08 -21.92
N SER A 82 2.62 -4.00 -20.96
CA SER A 82 1.64 -5.08 -21.02
C SER A 82 1.07 -5.35 -19.62
N SER A 83 -0.20 -5.75 -19.54
CA SER A 83 -0.87 -6.17 -18.30
C SER A 83 -0.33 -7.48 -17.74
N ASP A 84 0.29 -8.31 -18.57
CA ASP A 84 0.66 -9.69 -18.21
C ASP A 84 2.13 -9.81 -17.82
N ALA A 85 2.87 -8.69 -17.84
CA ALA A 85 4.27 -8.61 -17.45
C ALA A 85 4.42 -8.00 -16.05
N PRO A 86 5.39 -8.45 -15.24
CA PRO A 86 5.72 -7.78 -13.98
C PRO A 86 6.05 -6.30 -14.22
N ILE A 87 5.47 -5.41 -13.42
CA ILE A 87 5.64 -3.96 -13.55
C ILE A 87 7.01 -3.44 -13.08
N GLY A 88 7.91 -4.35 -12.70
CA GLY A 88 9.24 -4.06 -12.17
C GLY A 88 9.34 -4.21 -10.64
N PRO A 89 10.56 -4.31 -10.10
CA PRO A 89 10.76 -4.48 -8.67
C PRO A 89 10.52 -3.18 -7.89
N LEU A 90 9.69 -3.27 -6.84
CA LEU A 90 9.41 -2.20 -5.88
C LEU A 90 10.09 -2.52 -4.55
N GLY A 91 10.98 -1.62 -4.09
CA GLY A 91 11.52 -1.61 -2.73
C GLY A 91 10.68 -0.73 -1.80
N ILE A 92 10.63 -1.08 -0.52
CA ILE A 92 9.81 -0.35 0.46
C ILE A 92 10.67 -0.01 1.69
N MET A 93 10.79 1.27 1.98
CA MET A 93 11.31 1.81 3.23
C MET A 93 10.12 2.16 4.14
N PRO A 94 9.88 1.41 5.24
CA PRO A 94 8.63 1.42 6.01
C PRO A 94 8.55 2.62 6.97
N THR A 95 8.37 3.83 6.42
CA THR A 95 8.20 5.07 7.19
C THR A 95 6.72 5.45 7.42
N GLY A 96 5.79 4.65 6.88
CA GLY A 96 4.35 4.75 7.10
C GLY A 96 3.87 4.33 8.49
N SER A 97 2.56 4.42 8.71
CA SER A 97 1.92 4.10 10.00
C SER A 97 1.32 2.70 10.07
N ALA A 98 0.61 2.24 9.02
CA ALA A 98 -0.06 0.94 9.01
C ALA A 98 0.85 -0.16 8.45
N ASN A 99 1.47 0.09 7.29
CA ASN A 99 2.50 -0.76 6.68
C ASN A 99 1.99 -2.20 6.46
N ASP A 100 0.74 -2.34 5.99
CA ASP A 100 0.09 -3.63 5.80
C ASP A 100 0.86 -4.51 4.84
N LEU A 101 1.25 -3.97 3.68
CA LEU A 101 1.98 -4.74 2.68
C LEU A 101 3.38 -5.13 3.19
N VAL A 102 4.04 -4.27 3.98
CA VAL A 102 5.34 -4.57 4.61
C VAL A 102 5.21 -5.79 5.52
N VAL A 103 4.18 -5.81 6.37
CA VAL A 103 3.92 -6.94 7.27
C VAL A 103 3.54 -8.20 6.50
N ASN A 104 2.64 -8.10 5.52
CA ASN A 104 2.23 -9.23 4.69
C ASN A 104 3.41 -9.79 3.88
N LEU A 105 4.37 -8.95 3.52
CA LEU A 105 5.58 -9.36 2.81
C LEU A 105 6.71 -9.85 3.73
N GLY A 106 6.57 -9.73 5.05
CA GLY A 106 7.63 -10.05 6.01
C GLY A 106 8.84 -9.11 5.92
N ILE A 107 8.64 -7.88 5.43
CA ILE A 107 9.69 -6.86 5.35
C ILE A 107 9.91 -6.31 6.78
N PRO A 108 11.16 -6.22 7.27
CA PRO A 108 11.46 -5.63 8.56
C PRO A 108 11.01 -4.17 8.66
N THR A 109 10.54 -3.75 9.83
CA THR A 109 10.15 -2.35 10.07
C THR A 109 11.33 -1.44 10.43
N ASP A 110 12.46 -2.02 10.82
CA ASP A 110 13.71 -1.27 10.99
C ASP A 110 14.27 -0.85 9.62
N LEU A 111 14.72 0.41 9.51
CA LEU A 111 15.16 0.95 8.22
C LEU A 111 16.50 0.34 7.77
N THR A 112 17.38 -0.01 8.70
CA THR A 112 18.65 -0.65 8.38
C THR A 112 18.40 -2.04 7.83
N GLU A 113 17.56 -2.82 8.50
CA GLU A 113 17.18 -4.16 8.04
C GLU A 113 16.43 -4.13 6.70
N ALA A 114 15.49 -3.20 6.52
CA ALA A 114 14.79 -3.02 5.24
C ALA A 114 15.76 -2.66 4.10
N ALA A 115 16.75 -1.80 4.37
CA ALA A 115 17.79 -1.47 3.39
C ALA A 115 18.65 -2.69 3.01
N GLN A 116 18.94 -3.59 3.96
CA GLN A 116 19.64 -4.85 3.67
C GLN A 116 18.81 -5.78 2.80
N VAL A 117 17.49 -5.85 3.02
CA VAL A 117 16.57 -6.61 2.15
C VAL A 117 16.62 -6.08 0.71
N ILE A 118 16.56 -4.75 0.54
CA ILE A 118 16.67 -4.12 -0.78
C ILE A 118 18.03 -4.42 -1.43
N LYS A 119 19.13 -4.29 -0.67
CA LYS A 119 20.48 -4.57 -1.17
C LYS A 119 20.66 -6.02 -1.61
N ALA A 120 20.06 -6.96 -0.88
CA ALA A 120 20.14 -8.38 -1.21
C ALA A 120 19.52 -8.71 -2.58
N GLY A 121 18.62 -7.84 -3.09
CA GLY A 121 18.10 -7.93 -4.45
C GLY A 121 17.22 -9.16 -4.72
N LYS A 122 16.78 -9.87 -3.67
CA LYS A 122 15.89 -11.02 -3.80
C LYS A 122 14.46 -10.53 -4.03
N THR A 123 13.96 -10.77 -5.22
CA THR A 123 12.60 -10.37 -5.62
C THR A 123 11.66 -11.57 -5.62
N ARG A 124 10.36 -11.29 -5.45
CA ARG A 124 9.27 -12.21 -5.72
C ARG A 124 8.15 -11.45 -6.42
N SER A 125 7.40 -12.13 -7.26
CA SER A 125 6.18 -11.59 -7.84
C SER A 125 5.05 -11.65 -6.83
N ILE A 126 4.18 -10.65 -6.87
CA ILE A 126 2.87 -10.67 -6.21
C ILE A 126 1.83 -10.22 -7.21
N ASP A 127 0.63 -10.72 -7.06
CA ASP A 127 -0.54 -10.31 -7.82
C ASP A 127 -0.95 -8.89 -7.41
N LEU A 128 -1.62 -8.20 -8.33
CA LEU A 128 -2.23 -6.91 -8.09
C LEU A 128 -3.71 -7.00 -8.40
N GLY A 129 -4.54 -6.54 -7.47
CA GLY A 129 -5.94 -6.33 -7.76
C GLY A 129 -6.13 -5.09 -8.63
N LYS A 130 -7.09 -5.14 -9.55
CA LYS A 130 -7.48 -4.00 -10.38
C LYS A 130 -8.92 -3.60 -10.07
N LEU A 131 -9.12 -2.34 -9.68
CA LEU A 131 -10.42 -1.72 -9.50
C LEU A 131 -10.54 -0.57 -10.51
N ASN A 132 -11.45 -0.72 -11.48
CA ASN A 132 -11.55 0.18 -12.63
C ASN A 132 -10.16 0.31 -13.30
N ASP A 133 -9.62 1.53 -13.42
CA ASP A 133 -8.30 1.78 -14.01
C ASP A 133 -7.16 1.88 -12.99
N ARG A 134 -7.40 1.48 -11.74
CA ARG A 134 -6.42 1.57 -10.65
C ARG A 134 -6.05 0.21 -10.10
N PHE A 135 -4.78 0.06 -9.72
CA PHE A 135 -4.27 -1.14 -9.08
C PHE A 135 -4.18 -0.97 -7.56
N PHE A 136 -4.38 -2.05 -6.83
CA PHE A 136 -4.13 -2.15 -5.39
C PHE A 136 -3.29 -3.39 -5.08
N ALA A 137 -2.36 -3.25 -4.14
CA ALA A 137 -1.47 -4.34 -3.75
C ALA A 137 -1.98 -5.16 -2.54
N ASN A 138 -2.85 -4.57 -1.72
CA ASN A 138 -3.29 -5.18 -0.46
C ASN A 138 -4.78 -5.47 -0.41
N ASN A 139 -5.63 -4.44 -0.41
CA ASN A 139 -7.09 -4.60 -0.40
C ASN A 139 -7.78 -3.48 -1.18
N SER A 140 -9.04 -3.75 -1.54
CA SER A 140 -10.07 -2.75 -1.76
C SER A 140 -11.34 -3.12 -0.99
N ALA A 141 -12.06 -2.14 -0.44
CA ALA A 141 -13.28 -2.39 0.34
C ALA A 141 -14.40 -1.38 0.08
N ALA A 142 -15.64 -1.82 0.24
CA ALA A 142 -16.85 -1.02 0.12
C ALA A 142 -17.75 -1.17 1.35
N GLY A 143 -18.54 -0.13 1.68
CA GLY A 143 -19.42 -0.12 2.85
C GLY A 143 -18.69 0.36 4.11
N LEU A 144 -18.67 -0.48 5.16
CA LEU A 144 -18.23 -0.06 6.49
C LEU A 144 -16.76 0.39 6.55
N GLU A 145 -15.82 -0.27 5.88
CA GLU A 145 -14.38 0.09 5.91
C GLU A 145 -14.08 1.53 5.45
N PRO A 146 -14.50 1.97 4.25
CA PRO A 146 -14.33 3.37 3.86
C PRO A 146 -15.14 4.32 4.75
N TYR A 147 -16.28 3.89 5.29
CA TYR A 147 -17.05 4.69 6.25
C TYR A 147 -16.29 4.92 7.56
N VAL A 148 -15.64 3.90 8.12
CA VAL A 148 -14.72 4.00 9.27
C VAL A 148 -13.59 4.96 8.96
N THR A 149 -13.01 4.88 7.75
CA THR A 149 -11.95 5.80 7.32
C THR A 149 -12.42 7.26 7.35
N THR A 150 -13.63 7.55 6.87
CA THR A 150 -14.19 8.92 6.90
C THR A 150 -14.42 9.44 8.33
N LYS A 151 -14.76 8.56 9.28
CA LYS A 151 -14.89 8.91 10.71
C LYS A 151 -13.51 9.14 11.32
N HIS A 152 -12.57 8.24 11.04
CA HIS A 152 -11.20 8.31 11.52
C HIS A 152 -10.56 9.64 11.14
N GLU A 153 -10.69 10.09 9.88
CA GLU A 153 -10.16 11.37 9.40
C GLU A 153 -10.64 12.58 10.21
N LYS A 154 -11.88 12.56 10.70
CA LYS A 154 -12.49 13.63 11.50
C LYS A 154 -11.96 13.70 12.94
N ILE A 155 -11.44 12.60 13.48
CA ILE A 155 -10.92 12.56 14.87
C ILE A 155 -9.48 13.08 14.88
N GLN A 156 -9.21 14.28 15.38
CA GLN A 156 -7.83 14.82 15.37
C GLN A 156 -7.05 14.62 16.68
N ASN A 157 -7.75 14.53 17.81
CA ASN A 157 -7.17 14.60 19.16
C ASN A 157 -6.66 13.26 19.71
N ILE A 158 -6.93 12.16 19.02
CA ILE A 158 -6.57 10.80 19.44
C ILE A 158 -5.61 10.24 18.39
N LYS A 159 -4.60 9.49 18.82
CA LYS A 159 -3.55 8.95 17.95
C LYS A 159 -3.54 7.42 17.98
N GLY A 160 -2.90 6.84 16.95
CA GLY A 160 -2.65 5.40 16.86
C GLY A 160 -3.93 4.57 16.87
N LEU A 161 -3.81 3.34 17.38
CA LEU A 161 -4.86 2.33 17.38
C LEU A 161 -6.16 2.80 18.05
N ALA A 162 -6.08 3.58 19.12
CA ALA A 162 -7.26 4.09 19.83
C ALA A 162 -8.16 4.95 18.91
N ARG A 163 -7.56 5.78 18.05
CA ARG A 163 -8.30 6.60 17.08
C ARG A 163 -9.09 5.72 16.11
N TYR A 164 -8.47 4.65 15.63
CA TYR A 164 -9.09 3.71 14.71
C TYR A 164 -10.24 2.94 15.37
N LEU A 165 -10.03 2.42 16.59
CA LEU A 165 -11.07 1.70 17.33
C LEU A 165 -12.30 2.59 17.61
N ILE A 166 -12.09 3.85 17.98
CA ILE A 166 -13.21 4.78 18.20
C ILE A 166 -13.97 5.05 16.90
N ALA A 167 -13.25 5.28 15.80
CA ALA A 167 -13.88 5.47 14.49
C ALA A 167 -14.69 4.23 14.06
N ALA A 168 -14.16 3.02 14.32
CA ALA A 168 -14.84 1.77 14.05
C ALA A 168 -16.14 1.63 14.85
N VAL A 169 -16.10 1.88 16.16
CA VAL A 169 -17.30 1.84 17.02
C VAL A 169 -18.33 2.87 16.57
N GLN A 170 -17.92 4.11 16.28
CA GLN A 170 -18.83 5.15 15.80
C GLN A 170 -19.51 4.75 14.48
N ALA A 171 -18.73 4.24 13.52
CA ALA A 171 -19.25 3.79 12.23
C ALA A 171 -20.26 2.63 12.37
N ILE A 172 -20.00 1.67 13.26
CA ILE A 172 -20.91 0.56 13.56
C ILE A 172 -22.20 1.10 14.21
N MET A 173 -22.08 2.05 15.14
CA MET A 173 -23.22 2.65 15.83
C MET A 173 -24.16 3.44 14.91
N ASP A 174 -23.64 3.99 13.81
CA ASP A 174 -24.48 4.69 12.83
C ASP A 174 -25.40 3.74 12.04
N ARG A 175 -25.16 2.42 12.12
CA ARG A 175 -25.94 1.37 11.43
C ARG A 175 -26.24 1.70 9.95
N PRO A 176 -25.21 2.01 9.14
CA PRO A 176 -25.43 2.28 7.73
C PRO A 176 -25.95 1.02 7.03
N GLU A 177 -26.96 1.20 6.17
CA GLU A 177 -27.52 0.15 5.33
C GLU A 177 -27.16 0.40 3.87
N TRP A 178 -26.61 -0.62 3.22
CA TRP A 178 -26.40 -0.63 1.78
C TRP A 178 -27.07 -1.85 1.19
N VAL A 179 -27.57 -1.71 -0.04
CA VAL A 179 -27.97 -2.83 -0.88
C VAL A 179 -27.02 -2.84 -2.07
N GLY A 180 -26.45 -3.99 -2.38
CA GLY A 180 -25.51 -4.08 -3.48
C GLY A 180 -25.52 -5.45 -4.14
N GLU A 181 -24.92 -5.46 -5.32
CA GLU A 181 -24.73 -6.63 -6.16
C GLU A 181 -23.24 -6.95 -6.21
N VAL A 182 -22.87 -8.18 -5.85
CA VAL A 182 -21.50 -8.68 -5.87
C VAL A 182 -21.46 -9.89 -6.79
N LYS A 183 -20.57 -9.89 -7.78
CA LYS A 183 -20.40 -10.99 -8.75
C LYS A 183 -18.98 -11.50 -8.75
N TRP A 184 -18.81 -12.81 -8.89
CA TRP A 184 -17.53 -13.50 -9.05
C TRP A 184 -17.68 -14.70 -10.01
N ASP A 185 -16.57 -15.34 -10.38
CA ASP A 185 -16.51 -16.35 -11.45
C ASP A 185 -17.51 -17.52 -11.33
N GLY A 186 -18.01 -17.79 -10.13
CA GLY A 186 -18.92 -18.91 -9.85
C GLY A 186 -20.20 -18.52 -9.13
N GLY A 187 -20.52 -17.23 -8.98
CA GLY A 187 -21.71 -16.84 -8.24
C GLY A 187 -21.94 -15.34 -8.14
N GLU A 188 -23.07 -15.03 -7.52
CA GLU A 188 -23.49 -13.67 -7.26
C GLU A 188 -24.23 -13.56 -5.93
N TYR A 189 -24.23 -12.37 -5.37
CA TYR A 189 -25.01 -11.97 -4.21
C TYR A 189 -25.72 -10.67 -4.53
N ASN A 190 -27.01 -10.60 -4.22
CA ASN A 190 -27.79 -9.38 -4.33
C ASN A 190 -28.63 -9.23 -3.06
N GLY A 191 -28.38 -8.16 -2.32
CA GLY A 191 -29.12 -7.89 -1.10
C GLY A 191 -28.43 -6.90 -0.17
N PRO A 192 -28.92 -6.81 1.09
CA PRO A 192 -28.32 -5.97 2.10
C PRO A 192 -26.88 -6.39 2.39
N LEU A 193 -25.96 -5.44 2.43
CA LEU A 193 -24.57 -5.66 2.80
C LEU A 193 -24.08 -4.52 3.69
N THR A 194 -23.27 -4.85 4.68
CA THR A 194 -22.62 -3.86 5.55
C THR A 194 -21.19 -3.58 5.09
N LEU A 195 -20.51 -4.60 4.58
CA LEU A 195 -19.12 -4.56 4.17
C LEU A 195 -18.91 -5.56 3.05
N VAL A 196 -18.09 -5.18 2.08
CA VAL A 196 -17.40 -6.11 1.18
C VAL A 196 -15.93 -5.73 1.23
N SER A 197 -15.08 -6.67 1.66
CA SER A 197 -13.63 -6.49 1.68
C SER A 197 -13.01 -7.44 0.66
N ILE A 198 -12.21 -6.93 -0.27
CA ILE A 198 -11.52 -7.71 -1.30
C ILE A 198 -10.03 -7.58 -1.04
N GLY A 199 -9.40 -8.65 -0.58
CA GLY A 199 -8.00 -8.71 -0.20
C GLY A 199 -7.16 -9.57 -1.15
N ASN A 200 -6.03 -9.01 -1.53
CA ASN A 200 -4.87 -9.73 -2.09
C ASN A 200 -3.94 -10.22 -0.97
N GLY A 201 -3.82 -9.42 0.10
CA GLY A 201 -3.11 -9.80 1.32
C GLY A 201 -4.07 -10.20 2.45
N PRO A 202 -3.58 -10.93 3.47
CA PRO A 202 -4.45 -11.40 4.55
C PRO A 202 -4.83 -10.33 5.57
N ARG A 203 -4.01 -9.29 5.71
CA ARG A 203 -4.18 -8.23 6.72
C ARG A 203 -4.44 -6.86 6.13
N THR A 204 -5.28 -6.09 6.82
CA THR A 204 -5.62 -4.69 6.53
C THR A 204 -5.63 -3.88 7.81
N GLY A 205 -5.28 -2.59 7.73
CA GLY A 205 -5.42 -1.63 8.83
C GLY A 205 -4.45 -1.89 9.98
N GLY A 206 -3.31 -2.50 9.69
CA GLY A 206 -2.21 -2.84 10.60
C GLY A 206 -2.41 -4.15 11.36
N LEU A 207 -3.65 -4.60 11.60
CA LEU A 207 -3.94 -5.69 12.55
C LEU A 207 -5.04 -6.65 12.12
N PHE A 208 -5.94 -6.26 11.22
CA PHE A 208 -7.18 -6.99 10.99
C PHE A 208 -7.02 -8.02 9.88
N PHE A 209 -7.28 -9.27 10.20
CA PHE A 209 -7.38 -10.35 9.21
C PHE A 209 -8.74 -10.29 8.52
N MET A 210 -8.89 -9.36 7.59
CA MET A 210 -10.13 -9.21 6.81
C MET A 210 -10.32 -10.37 5.83
N THR A 211 -9.22 -10.88 5.28
CA THR A 211 -9.20 -11.97 4.30
C THR A 211 -8.12 -12.99 4.68
N PRO A 212 -8.25 -13.71 5.82
CA PRO A 212 -7.17 -14.51 6.41
C PRO A 212 -6.60 -15.61 5.50
N HIS A 213 -7.34 -16.02 4.48
CA HIS A 213 -6.94 -17.05 3.53
C HIS A 213 -6.33 -16.50 2.23
N ALA A 214 -6.26 -15.17 2.08
CA ALA A 214 -5.66 -14.54 0.92
C ALA A 214 -4.17 -14.87 0.80
N LYS A 215 -3.73 -15.14 -0.42
CA LYS A 215 -2.33 -15.34 -0.78
C LYS A 215 -1.97 -14.30 -1.83
N LEU A 216 -0.79 -13.73 -1.70
CA LEU A 216 -0.34 -12.62 -2.54
C LEU A 216 0.02 -13.03 -3.98
N ASP A 217 0.06 -14.32 -4.29
CA ASP A 217 0.64 -14.88 -5.52
C ASP A 217 -0.09 -16.12 -6.05
N ASP A 218 -1.37 -16.32 -5.70
CA ASP A 218 -2.17 -17.47 -6.14
C ASP A 218 -3.09 -17.20 -7.35
N GLY A 219 -2.99 -16.01 -7.94
CA GLY A 219 -3.77 -15.56 -9.08
C GLY A 219 -5.22 -15.22 -8.73
N LYS A 220 -5.57 -15.09 -7.43
CA LYS A 220 -6.95 -14.86 -6.98
C LYS A 220 -7.04 -13.71 -6.00
N LEU A 221 -8.20 -13.04 -6.03
CA LEU A 221 -8.62 -12.16 -4.96
C LEU A 221 -9.51 -12.94 -3.99
N THR A 222 -9.32 -12.72 -2.69
CA THR A 222 -10.19 -13.24 -1.65
C THR A 222 -11.15 -12.15 -1.21
N PHE A 223 -12.42 -12.47 -0.99
CA PHE A 223 -13.38 -11.51 -0.45
C PHE A 223 -14.03 -12.00 0.83
N ALA A 224 -14.48 -11.07 1.67
CA ALA A 224 -15.19 -11.28 2.93
C ALA A 224 -16.36 -10.30 3.07
#